data_AF-A0A9E1JP26-F1
#
_entry.id   AF-A0A9E1JP26-F1
#
_cell.length_a   1.000
_cell.length_b   1.000
_cell.length_c   1.000
_cell.angle_alpha   90.00
_cell.angle_beta   90.00
_cell.angle_gamma   90.00
#
_symmetry.space_group_name_H-M   'P 1'
#
loop_
_entity.id
_entity.type
_entity.pdbx_description
1 polymer ?
#
loop_
_entity_poly.entity_id
_entity_poly.type
_entity_poly.pdbx_seq_one_letter_code
_entity_poly.pdbx_strand_id
1 'polypeptide(L)'
;MLDIDKKGFWQGINPGSTITLKDKQAIEDSMEKGNGMRGVDYVVKTVYQLKELNGLAEWNFFLLDDPGDIIWLMVKIVEQEIELRVYFEHPEFEPGNRKDMMDQENLWLFMEPDNPANFQYNDLKFTDHMEIESDNDEVLIYGQKGFKEMHCSCELLPVPSKINNQIATIVEYQAKQKCDNPELLLLEMGGQDSSDGGLIRLMIGCNLRPTEIDILEA
;
A
#
# COMPACT_ATOMS: atom_id res chain seq x y z
N MET A 1 20.46 17.40 8.99
CA MET A 1 19.87 16.96 7.71
C MET A 1 19.33 15.58 8.00
N LEU A 2 18.02 15.37 7.85
CA LEU A 2 17.42 14.06 8.10
C LEU A 2 18.00 13.08 7.08
N ASP A 3 18.42 11.89 7.53
CA ASP A 3 19.02 10.83 6.73
C ASP A 3 17.92 10.05 5.96
N ILE A 4 17.00 10.78 5.33
CA ILE A 4 15.81 10.24 4.67
C ILE A 4 16.13 9.35 3.46
N ASP A 5 17.36 9.45 2.96
CA ASP A 5 17.95 8.62 1.91
C ASP A 5 18.57 7.32 2.44
N LYS A 6 18.49 7.05 3.76
CA LYS A 6 19.06 5.84 4.38
C LYS A 6 17.96 4.90 4.85
N LYS A 7 18.10 3.63 4.49
CA LYS A 7 17.28 2.51 4.98
C LYS A 7 17.09 2.52 6.51
N GLY A 8 18.18 2.74 7.26
CA GLY A 8 18.15 2.71 8.73
C GLY A 8 17.27 3.78 9.37
N PHE A 9 17.08 4.93 8.70
CA PHE A 9 16.18 5.99 9.16
C PHE A 9 14.73 5.50 9.17
N TRP A 10 14.26 4.93 8.05
CA TRP A 10 12.90 4.43 7.91
C TRP A 10 12.59 3.24 8.81
N GLN A 11 13.57 2.37 9.05
CA GLN A 11 13.44 1.26 9.98
C GLN A 11 13.35 1.71 11.45
N GLY A 12 13.78 2.94 11.76
CA GLY A 12 13.75 3.53 13.10
C GLY A 12 12.43 4.22 13.46
N ILE A 13 11.54 4.46 12.48
CA ILE A 13 10.26 5.12 12.73
C ILE A 13 9.32 4.17 13.47
N ASN A 14 8.82 4.62 14.62
CA ASN A 14 7.93 3.84 15.49
C ASN A 14 6.53 4.44 15.55
N PRO A 15 5.50 3.65 15.93
CA PRO A 15 4.21 4.17 16.33
C PRO A 15 4.32 5.33 17.33
N GLY A 16 3.53 6.38 17.14
CA GLY A 16 3.59 7.63 17.89
C GLY A 16 4.41 8.72 17.23
N SER A 17 5.25 8.40 16.23
CA SER A 17 5.99 9.41 15.45
C SER A 17 5.00 10.29 14.67
N THR A 18 5.37 11.53 14.41
CA THR A 18 4.60 12.44 13.56
C THR A 18 5.21 12.50 12.18
N ILE A 19 4.37 12.35 11.15
CA ILE A 19 4.74 12.54 9.75
C ILE A 19 3.92 13.71 9.20
N THR A 20 4.60 14.72 8.67
CA THR A 20 3.97 15.85 7.99
C THR A 20 4.06 15.64 6.49
N LEU A 21 2.92 15.56 5.81
CA LEU A 21 2.85 15.49 4.34
C LEU A 21 2.63 16.89 3.77
N LYS A 22 3.37 17.23 2.71
CA LYS A 22 3.37 18.53 2.02
C LYS A 22 3.25 18.39 0.51
N ASP A 23 2.73 17.28 0.04
CA ASP A 23 2.35 17.16 -1.35
C ASP A 23 1.17 18.10 -1.66
N LYS A 24 0.84 18.22 -2.94
CA LYS A 24 -0.18 19.18 -3.39
C LYS A 24 -1.52 18.97 -2.68
N GLN A 25 -1.96 17.72 -2.50
CA GLN A 25 -3.23 17.42 -1.85
C GLN A 25 -3.19 17.83 -0.38
N ALA A 26 -2.16 17.43 0.36
CA ALA A 26 -2.02 17.81 1.77
C ALA A 26 -1.92 19.33 1.96
N ILE A 27 -1.31 20.07 1.03
CA ILE A 27 -1.29 21.54 1.07
C ILE A 27 -2.70 22.11 0.86
N GLU A 28 -3.44 21.59 -0.11
CA GLU A 28 -4.83 22.00 -0.38
C GLU A 28 -5.72 21.75 0.85
N ASP A 29 -5.68 20.54 1.42
CA ASP A 29 -6.43 20.17 2.62
C ASP A 29 -6.03 21.04 3.83
N SER A 30 -4.72 21.29 4.01
CA SER A 30 -4.21 22.16 5.07
C SER A 30 -4.71 23.60 4.92
N MET A 31 -4.83 24.10 3.69
CA MET A 31 -5.38 25.42 3.42
C MET A 31 -6.87 25.49 3.72
N GLU A 32 -7.65 24.47 3.33
CA GLU A 32 -9.08 24.37 3.65
C GLU A 32 -9.35 24.30 5.16
N LYS A 33 -8.49 23.57 5.89
CA LYS A 33 -8.51 23.47 7.36
C LYS A 33 -7.98 24.74 8.06
N GLY A 34 -7.50 25.75 7.33
CA GLY A 34 -7.02 27.04 7.88
C GLY A 34 -5.60 27.02 8.45
N ASN A 35 -4.83 25.96 8.18
CA ASN A 35 -3.47 25.75 8.66
C ASN A 35 -2.38 26.35 7.73
N GLY A 36 -2.78 26.84 6.56
CA GLY A 36 -1.89 27.48 5.57
C GLY A 36 -1.07 26.46 4.77
N MET A 37 0.13 26.84 4.31
CA MET A 37 1.00 25.98 3.47
C MET A 37 1.93 25.07 4.31
N ARG A 38 1.50 24.62 5.48
CA ARG A 38 2.33 23.82 6.38
C ARG A 38 2.32 22.33 6.07
N GLY A 39 1.28 21.85 5.38
CA GLY A 39 1.00 20.43 5.21
C GLY A 39 0.08 19.92 6.31
N VAL A 40 -0.16 18.60 6.30
CA VAL A 40 -0.98 17.93 7.30
C VAL A 40 -0.11 17.02 8.16
N ASP A 41 -0.26 17.15 9.47
CA ASP A 41 0.45 16.32 10.46
C ASP A 41 -0.37 15.07 10.76
N TYR A 42 0.26 13.91 10.62
CA TYR A 42 -0.34 12.61 10.94
C TYR A 42 0.45 11.91 12.03
N VAL A 43 -0.25 11.12 12.84
CA VAL A 43 0.39 10.24 13.83
C VAL A 43 0.48 8.83 13.27
N VAL A 44 1.68 8.25 13.28
CA VAL A 44 1.90 6.85 12.92
C VAL A 44 1.23 5.96 13.97
N LYS A 45 0.24 5.17 13.57
CA LYS A 45 -0.44 4.20 14.46
C LYS A 45 0.20 2.85 14.44
N THR A 46 0.52 2.39 13.25
CA THR A 46 1.03 1.04 13.01
C THR A 46 2.10 1.12 11.93
N VAL A 47 3.17 0.35 12.11
CA VAL A 47 4.19 0.13 11.09
C VAL A 47 4.13 -1.32 10.65
N TYR A 48 4.07 -1.55 9.35
CA TYR A 48 4.20 -2.87 8.75
C TYR A 48 5.54 -2.92 8.03
N GLN A 49 6.42 -3.82 8.46
CA GLN A 49 7.72 -4.03 7.86
C GLN A 49 7.69 -5.32 7.06
N LEU A 50 7.67 -5.18 5.74
CA LEU A 50 7.60 -6.27 4.80
C LEU A 50 8.96 -6.46 4.15
N LYS A 51 9.46 -7.70 4.16
CA LYS A 51 10.70 -8.09 3.48
C LYS A 51 10.40 -9.20 2.50
N GLU A 52 10.72 -8.99 1.22
CA GLU A 52 10.57 -10.01 0.19
C GLU A 52 11.38 -11.26 0.57
N LEU A 53 10.83 -12.45 0.37
CA LEU A 53 11.40 -13.69 0.89
C LEU A 53 12.80 -14.02 0.35
N ASN A 54 13.17 -13.54 -0.84
CA ASN A 54 14.50 -13.68 -1.42
C ASN A 54 15.41 -12.47 -1.14
N GLY A 55 14.94 -11.48 -0.38
CA GLY A 55 15.71 -10.30 0.02
C GLY A 55 15.91 -9.25 -1.08
N LEU A 56 15.07 -9.24 -2.12
CA LEU A 56 15.18 -8.28 -3.23
C LEU A 56 14.76 -6.86 -2.84
N ALA A 57 13.73 -6.75 -2.00
CA ALA A 57 13.12 -5.47 -1.65
C ALA A 57 12.50 -5.51 -0.25
N GLU A 58 12.38 -4.34 0.35
CA GLU A 58 11.66 -4.12 1.61
C GLU A 58 10.63 -3.01 1.44
N TRP A 59 9.48 -3.14 2.11
CA TRP A 59 8.45 -2.12 2.18
C TRP A 59 8.16 -1.82 3.64
N ASN A 60 8.25 -0.55 4.03
CA ASN A 60 7.74 -0.08 5.30
C ASN A 60 6.45 0.69 5.04
N PHE A 61 5.34 0.18 5.54
CA PHE A 61 4.05 0.88 5.52
C PHE A 61 3.81 1.52 6.86
N PHE A 62 3.53 2.82 6.85
CA PHE A 62 3.12 3.59 8.01
C PHE A 62 1.65 3.91 7.87
N LEU A 63 0.84 3.34 8.76
CA LEU A 63 -0.57 3.68 8.86
C LEU A 63 -0.71 5.01 9.60
N LEU A 64 -1.11 6.03 8.86
CA LEU A 64 -1.27 7.40 9.30
C LEU A 64 -2.75 7.67 9.61
N ASP A 65 -3.02 8.18 10.80
CA ASP A 65 -4.37 8.52 11.27
C ASP A 65 -4.50 10.04 11.40
N ASP A 66 -5.53 10.58 10.75
CA ASP A 66 -6.09 11.92 10.97
C ASP A 66 -7.61 11.75 11.14
N PRO A 67 -8.32 12.52 11.99
CA PRO A 67 -9.76 12.37 12.16
C PRO A 67 -10.52 12.62 10.84
N GLY A 68 -10.81 11.54 10.11
CA GLY A 68 -11.54 11.57 8.85
C GLY A 68 -11.00 10.61 7.81
N ASP A 69 -9.67 10.38 7.78
CA ASP A 69 -9.00 9.67 6.68
C ASP A 69 -7.92 8.71 7.19
N ILE A 70 -7.84 7.55 6.54
CA ILE A 70 -6.77 6.58 6.72
C ILE A 70 -5.81 6.71 5.54
N ILE A 71 -4.56 7.05 5.84
CA ILE A 71 -3.52 7.23 4.82
C ILE A 71 -2.39 6.24 5.06
N TRP A 72 -1.82 5.73 3.99
CA TRP A 72 -0.69 4.84 4.01
C TRP A 72 0.52 5.53 3.40
N LEU A 73 1.55 5.80 4.20
CA LEU A 73 2.86 6.11 3.66
C LEU A 73 3.61 4.80 3.41
N MET A 74 3.99 4.55 2.18
CA MET A 74 4.81 3.40 1.79
C MET A 74 6.23 3.86 1.44
N VAL A 75 7.20 3.16 2.01
CA VAL A 75 8.62 3.35 1.71
C VAL A 75 9.16 2.04 1.17
N LYS A 76 9.44 2.03 -0.12
CA LYS A 76 10.05 0.89 -0.80
C LYS A 76 11.56 1.09 -0.87
N ILE A 77 12.29 0.06 -0.48
CA ILE A 77 13.75 0.05 -0.45
C ILE A 77 14.23 -1.10 -1.33
N VAL A 78 14.98 -0.77 -2.39
CA VAL A 78 15.64 -1.74 -3.27
C VAL A 78 17.12 -1.40 -3.28
N GLU A 79 17.91 -2.24 -2.61
CA GLU A 79 19.33 -1.96 -2.33
C GLU A 79 19.55 -0.60 -1.63
N GLN A 80 19.97 0.43 -2.36
CA GLN A 80 20.21 1.79 -1.87
C GLN A 80 19.16 2.79 -2.38
N GLU A 81 18.26 2.37 -3.27
CA GLU A 81 17.20 3.22 -3.79
C GLU A 81 16.00 3.20 -2.84
N ILE A 82 15.51 4.41 -2.52
CA ILE A 82 14.35 4.62 -1.66
C ILE A 82 13.28 5.34 -2.46
N GLU A 83 12.11 4.73 -2.54
CA GLU A 83 10.92 5.31 -3.17
C GLU A 83 9.86 5.56 -2.10
N LEU A 84 9.30 6.77 -2.12
CA LEU A 84 8.25 7.19 -1.19
C LEU A 84 6.94 7.30 -1.95
N ARG A 85 5.88 6.75 -1.38
CA ARG A 85 4.53 6.83 -1.95
C ARG A 85 3.51 7.06 -0.87
N VAL A 86 2.50 7.86 -1.19
CA VAL A 86 1.29 7.95 -0.38
C VAL A 86 0.17 7.17 -1.06
N TYR A 87 -0.60 6.46 -0.27
CA TYR A 87 -1.70 5.62 -0.72
C TYR A 87 -2.95 5.86 0.10
N PHE A 88 -4.08 5.72 -0.57
CA PHE A 88 -5.42 5.76 -0.02
C PHE A 88 -6.13 4.46 -0.39
N GLU A 89 -7.00 3.97 0.50
CA GLU A 89 -7.86 2.83 0.13
C GLU A 89 -8.85 3.27 -0.94
N HIS A 90 -9.07 2.43 -1.94
CA HIS A 90 -10.03 2.75 -2.99
C HIS A 90 -11.45 2.75 -2.41
N PRO A 91 -12.21 3.85 -2.53
CA PRO A 91 -13.46 4.05 -1.78
C PRO A 91 -14.55 3.04 -2.12
N GLU A 92 -14.55 2.54 -3.36
CA GLU A 92 -15.52 1.54 -3.83
C GLU A 92 -15.04 0.09 -3.68
N PHE A 93 -13.85 -0.11 -3.11
CA PHE A 93 -13.29 -1.44 -2.91
C PHE A 93 -13.51 -1.91 -1.48
N GLU A 94 -14.34 -2.94 -1.30
CA GLU A 94 -14.51 -3.57 0.01
C GLU A 94 -13.37 -4.58 0.26
N PRO A 95 -12.54 -4.40 1.30
CA PRO A 95 -11.49 -5.36 1.61
C PRO A 95 -12.05 -6.73 2.00
N GLY A 96 -11.43 -7.80 1.52
CA GLY A 96 -11.84 -9.17 1.81
C GLY A 96 -10.76 -10.17 1.40
N ASN A 97 -10.96 -11.45 1.69
CA ASN A 97 -10.06 -12.49 1.20
C ASN A 97 -10.39 -12.87 -0.26
N ARG A 98 -9.61 -13.77 -0.86
CA ARG A 98 -9.81 -14.17 -2.26
C ARG A 98 -11.15 -14.84 -2.50
N LYS A 99 -11.65 -15.63 -1.54
CA LYS A 99 -13.00 -16.19 -1.63
C LYS A 99 -14.05 -15.07 -1.59
N ASP A 100 -13.92 -14.10 -0.70
CA ASP A 100 -14.83 -12.94 -0.62
C ASP A 100 -14.84 -12.18 -1.95
N MET A 101 -13.68 -11.96 -2.56
CA MET A 101 -13.56 -11.31 -3.87
C MET A 101 -14.32 -12.07 -4.96
N MET A 102 -14.21 -13.40 -4.98
CA MET A 102 -14.95 -14.22 -5.95
C MET A 102 -16.46 -14.18 -5.72
N ASP A 103 -16.89 -14.23 -4.46
CA ASP A 103 -18.31 -14.17 -4.09
C ASP A 103 -18.95 -12.80 -4.40
N GLN A 104 -18.15 -11.72 -4.35
CA GLN A 104 -18.54 -10.36 -4.73
C GLN A 104 -18.46 -10.10 -6.24
N GLU A 105 -18.14 -11.12 -7.05
CA GLU A 105 -17.94 -11.00 -8.50
C GLU A 105 -16.78 -10.06 -8.89
N ASN A 106 -15.83 -9.81 -8.00
CA ASN A 106 -14.58 -9.08 -8.26
C ASN A 106 -13.56 -9.93 -9.04
N LEU A 107 -14.02 -10.63 -10.08
CA LEU A 107 -13.23 -11.55 -10.90
C LEU A 107 -12.08 -10.84 -11.64
N TRP A 108 -12.25 -9.55 -11.90
CA TRP A 108 -11.29 -8.69 -12.58
C TRP A 108 -9.95 -8.53 -11.83
N LEU A 109 -9.89 -8.88 -10.53
CA LEU A 109 -8.66 -8.87 -9.74
C LEU A 109 -7.71 -10.02 -10.11
N PHE A 110 -8.22 -11.10 -10.68
CA PHE A 110 -7.47 -12.34 -10.85
C PHE A 110 -7.36 -12.75 -12.31
N MET A 111 -6.26 -13.43 -12.63
CA MET A 111 -6.18 -14.25 -13.83
C MET A 111 -7.14 -15.43 -13.73
N GLU A 112 -7.67 -15.87 -14.87
CA GLU A 112 -8.43 -17.11 -14.94
C GLU A 112 -7.55 -18.28 -14.45
N PRO A 113 -8.03 -19.12 -13.51
CA PRO A 113 -7.27 -20.27 -13.03
C PRO A 113 -7.12 -21.31 -14.14
N ASP A 114 -6.02 -22.08 -14.10
CA ASP A 114 -5.73 -23.13 -15.09
C ASP A 114 -6.85 -24.20 -15.18
N ASN A 115 -7.60 -24.41 -14.09
CA ASN A 115 -8.78 -25.27 -14.05
C ASN A 115 -9.95 -24.59 -13.31
N PRO A 116 -10.84 -23.89 -14.02
CA PRO A 116 -11.98 -23.18 -13.42
C PRO A 116 -12.97 -24.08 -12.66
N ALA A 117 -13.01 -25.39 -12.94
CA ALA A 117 -13.90 -26.33 -12.28
C ALA A 117 -13.35 -26.84 -10.93
N ASN A 118 -12.06 -26.68 -10.67
CA ASN A 118 -11.40 -27.21 -9.47
C ASN A 118 -10.09 -26.46 -9.20
N PHE A 119 -10.18 -25.34 -8.48
CA PHE A 119 -9.05 -24.54 -8.02
C PHE A 119 -9.21 -24.20 -6.53
N GLN A 120 -8.12 -23.85 -5.87
CA GLN A 120 -8.15 -23.27 -4.53
C GLN A 120 -8.01 -21.74 -4.64
N TYR A 121 -8.71 -20.98 -3.78
CA TYR A 121 -8.69 -19.51 -3.89
C TYR A 121 -7.29 -18.94 -3.66
N ASN A 122 -6.54 -19.51 -2.73
CA ASN A 122 -5.14 -19.16 -2.48
C ASN A 122 -4.17 -19.48 -3.64
N ASP A 123 -4.58 -20.26 -4.65
CA ASP A 123 -3.80 -20.51 -5.87
C ASP A 123 -4.07 -19.48 -6.99
N LEU A 124 -5.08 -18.63 -6.83
CA LEU A 124 -5.37 -17.57 -7.80
C LEU A 124 -4.16 -16.65 -8.00
N LYS A 125 -4.01 -16.08 -9.18
CA LYS A 125 -2.97 -15.08 -9.44
C LYS A 125 -3.65 -13.77 -9.71
N PHE A 126 -3.10 -12.69 -9.20
CA PHE A 126 -3.55 -11.35 -9.51
C PHE A 126 -3.34 -11.07 -11.01
N THR A 127 -4.27 -10.32 -11.58
CA THR A 127 -4.26 -9.92 -12.99
C THR A 127 -3.00 -9.14 -13.36
N ASP A 128 -2.59 -9.17 -14.62
CA ASP A 128 -1.47 -8.36 -15.13
C ASP A 128 -1.89 -6.92 -15.48
N HIS A 129 -3.19 -6.65 -15.56
CA HIS A 129 -3.75 -5.32 -15.74
C HIS A 129 -5.11 -5.15 -15.07
N MET A 130 -5.42 -3.93 -14.65
CA MET A 130 -6.72 -3.54 -14.11
C MET A 130 -7.27 -2.35 -14.87
N GLU A 131 -8.58 -2.35 -15.06
CA GLU A 131 -9.34 -1.22 -15.58
C GLU A 131 -10.17 -0.66 -14.43
N ILE A 132 -9.92 0.60 -14.07
CA ILE A 132 -10.62 1.27 -12.96
C ILE A 132 -11.21 2.57 -13.49
N GLU A 133 -12.50 2.77 -13.22
CA GLU A 133 -13.19 4.01 -13.54
C GLU A 133 -12.75 5.12 -12.57
N SER A 134 -12.40 6.28 -13.14
CA SER A 134 -12.06 7.47 -12.36
C SER A 134 -13.28 8.35 -12.13
N ASP A 135 -13.18 9.34 -11.23
CA ASP A 135 -14.25 10.28 -10.90
C ASP A 135 -14.82 11.07 -12.10
N ASN A 136 -14.10 11.10 -13.22
CA ASN A 136 -14.52 11.76 -14.47
C ASN A 136 -15.08 10.79 -15.52
N ASP A 137 -15.48 9.58 -15.11
CA ASP A 137 -15.94 8.47 -15.97
C ASP A 137 -14.89 8.02 -17.01
N GLU A 138 -13.61 8.37 -16.81
CA GLU A 138 -12.51 7.87 -17.65
C GLU A 138 -12.00 6.54 -17.11
N VAL A 139 -11.86 5.54 -17.98
CA VAL A 139 -11.25 4.24 -17.63
C VAL A 139 -9.72 4.36 -17.64
N LEU A 140 -9.13 4.22 -16.46
CA LEU A 140 -7.69 4.15 -16.24
C LEU A 140 -7.21 2.71 -16.36
N ILE A 141 -6.13 2.49 -17.09
CA ILE A 141 -5.55 1.15 -17.30
C ILE A 141 -4.25 1.08 -16.50
N TYR A 142 -4.25 0.26 -15.47
CA TYR A 142 -3.09 -0.03 -14.64
C TYR A 142 -2.42 -1.30 -15.13
N GLY A 143 -1.12 -1.24 -15.44
CA GLY A 143 -0.32 -2.41 -15.80
C GLY A 143 0.58 -2.85 -14.64
N GLN A 144 0.69 -4.15 -14.42
CA GLN A 144 1.55 -4.74 -13.39
C GLN A 144 3.02 -4.39 -13.64
N LYS A 145 3.75 -4.01 -12.57
CA LYS A 145 5.19 -3.73 -12.63
C LYS A 145 6.02 -5.03 -12.74
N GLY A 146 7.27 -4.90 -13.15
CA GLY A 146 8.13 -6.01 -13.60
C GLY A 146 8.40 -7.16 -12.61
N PHE A 147 8.14 -7.00 -11.31
CA PHE A 147 8.37 -8.04 -10.29
C PHE A 147 7.15 -8.93 -9.99
N LYS A 148 6.02 -8.72 -10.67
CA LYS A 148 4.78 -9.47 -10.45
C LYS A 148 4.38 -9.49 -8.96
N GLU A 149 3.83 -10.61 -8.50
CA GLU A 149 3.51 -10.85 -7.09
C GLU A 149 4.77 -11.14 -6.28
N MET A 150 4.96 -10.38 -5.20
CA MET A 150 6.08 -10.56 -4.28
C MET A 150 5.55 -11.02 -2.93
N HIS A 151 6.00 -12.19 -2.50
CA HIS A 151 5.70 -12.71 -1.18
C HIS A 151 6.72 -12.20 -0.17
N CYS A 152 6.24 -11.76 0.98
CA CYS A 152 7.01 -11.08 2.00
C CYS A 152 6.75 -11.70 3.37
N SER A 153 7.77 -11.73 4.22
CA SER A 153 7.54 -11.80 5.67
C SER A 153 7.08 -10.43 6.15
N CYS A 154 6.08 -10.39 7.03
CA CYS A 154 5.49 -9.17 7.59
C CYS A 154 5.64 -9.15 9.11
N GLU A 155 6.25 -8.09 9.62
CA GLU A 155 6.34 -7.73 11.03
C GLU A 155 5.51 -6.47 11.30
N LEU A 156 4.77 -6.44 12.41
CA LEU A 156 3.92 -5.32 12.79
C LEU A 156 4.43 -4.66 14.08
N LEU A 157 4.43 -3.33 14.11
CA LEU A 157 4.69 -2.52 15.30
C LEU A 157 3.45 -1.64 15.59
N PRO A 158 2.85 -1.68 16.79
CA PRO A 158 3.19 -2.58 17.90
C PRO A 158 2.84 -4.03 17.57
N VAL A 159 3.63 -4.99 18.09
CA VAL A 159 3.41 -6.42 17.86
C VAL A 159 2.08 -6.84 18.50
N PRO A 160 1.08 -7.30 17.71
CA PRO A 160 -0.15 -7.82 18.27
C PRO A 160 0.13 -9.05 19.13
N SER A 161 -0.44 -9.11 20.32
CA SER A 161 -0.28 -10.27 21.20
C SER A 161 -0.77 -11.55 20.48
N LYS A 162 0.16 -12.51 20.30
CA LYS A 162 -0.01 -13.86 19.68
C LYS A 162 0.16 -13.96 18.16
N ILE A 163 0.54 -12.91 17.45
CA ILE A 163 0.83 -13.01 16.01
C ILE A 163 2.30 -12.67 15.78
N ASN A 164 3.12 -13.71 15.61
CA ASN A 164 4.51 -13.57 15.17
C ASN A 164 4.59 -13.99 13.70
N ASN A 165 5.09 -13.08 12.86
CA ASN A 165 5.36 -13.27 11.43
C ASN A 165 4.15 -13.70 10.60
N GLN A 166 3.50 -12.73 9.95
CA GLN A 166 2.52 -13.00 8.91
C GLN A 166 3.22 -13.08 7.55
N ILE A 167 2.66 -13.82 6.60
CA ILE A 167 3.01 -13.64 5.19
C ILE A 167 2.17 -12.50 4.62
N ALA A 168 2.75 -11.73 3.72
CA ALA A 168 2.03 -10.77 2.90
C ALA A 168 2.40 -10.97 1.43
N THR A 169 1.47 -10.66 0.53
CA THR A 169 1.73 -10.56 -0.91
C THR A 169 1.51 -9.13 -1.34
N ILE A 170 2.50 -8.58 -2.06
CA ILE A 170 2.45 -7.25 -2.65
C ILE A 170 2.39 -7.39 -4.16
N VAL A 171 1.49 -6.63 -4.79
CA VAL A 171 1.45 -6.47 -6.24
C VAL A 171 1.34 -5.00 -6.58
N GLU A 172 2.33 -4.49 -7.32
CA GLU A 172 2.38 -3.09 -7.72
C GLU A 172 1.98 -2.92 -9.18
N TYR A 173 1.18 -1.90 -9.45
CA TYR A 173 0.74 -1.51 -10.78
C TYR A 173 1.00 -0.03 -11.01
N GLN A 174 1.06 0.35 -12.28
CA GLN A 174 1.20 1.74 -12.71
C GLN A 174 0.22 2.06 -13.83
N ALA A 175 -0.45 3.21 -13.74
CA ALA A 175 -1.31 3.72 -14.78
C ALA A 175 -0.53 3.94 -16.08
N LYS A 176 -1.10 3.53 -17.21
CA LYS A 176 -0.57 3.83 -18.54
C LYS A 176 -0.86 5.27 -18.96
N GLN A 177 -1.95 5.82 -18.44
CA GLN A 177 -2.40 7.20 -18.64
C GLN A 177 -1.80 8.12 -17.57
N LYS A 178 -1.74 9.42 -17.86
CA LYS A 178 -1.43 10.42 -16.86
C LYS A 178 -2.69 10.71 -16.05
N CYS A 179 -2.64 10.44 -14.74
CA CYS A 179 -3.70 10.72 -13.77
C CYS A 179 -3.09 11.21 -12.45
N ASP A 180 -3.94 11.61 -11.51
CA ASP A 180 -3.51 12.12 -10.20
C ASP A 180 -2.95 11.01 -9.30
N ASN A 181 -3.53 9.80 -9.39
CA ASN A 181 -3.11 8.61 -8.65
C ASN A 181 -2.54 7.53 -9.60
N PRO A 182 -1.34 7.71 -10.16
CA PRO A 182 -0.79 6.79 -11.16
C PRO A 182 -0.31 5.46 -10.58
N GLU A 183 -0.23 5.32 -9.27
CA GLU A 183 0.23 4.09 -8.60
C GLU A 183 -0.96 3.32 -8.05
N LEU A 184 -0.97 2.00 -8.24
CA LEU A 184 -1.93 1.10 -7.61
C LEU A 184 -1.20 -0.04 -6.92
N LEU A 185 -1.70 -0.43 -5.76
CA LEU A 185 -1.12 -1.46 -4.91
C LEU A 185 -2.20 -2.40 -4.43
N LEU A 186 -2.00 -3.70 -4.66
CA LEU A 186 -2.67 -4.75 -3.91
C LEU A 186 -1.77 -5.21 -2.77
N LEU A 187 -2.32 -5.23 -1.56
CA LEU A 187 -1.68 -5.79 -0.38
C LEU A 187 -2.58 -6.88 0.19
N GLU A 188 -2.12 -8.12 0.11
CA GLU A 188 -2.76 -9.27 0.74
C GLU A 188 -2.00 -9.61 2.02
N MET A 189 -2.68 -9.63 3.18
CA MET A 189 -2.04 -9.96 4.47
C MET A 189 -2.61 -11.24 5.08
N GLY A 190 -1.73 -12.13 5.53
CA GLY A 190 -2.06 -13.40 6.17
C GLY A 190 -2.47 -14.47 5.16
N GLY A 191 -3.38 -15.35 5.57
CA GLY A 191 -3.96 -16.37 4.69
C GLY A 191 -3.08 -17.61 4.45
N GLN A 192 -1.85 -17.67 4.97
CA GLN A 192 -0.94 -18.79 4.70
C GLN A 192 -1.49 -20.17 5.11
N ASP A 193 -2.39 -20.21 6.10
CA ASP A 193 -3.01 -21.43 6.63
C ASP A 193 -4.48 -21.57 6.20
N SER A 194 -4.96 -20.73 5.27
CA SER A 194 -6.33 -20.68 4.79
C SER A 194 -6.42 -20.98 3.30
N SER A 195 -7.38 -21.83 2.90
CA SER A 195 -7.72 -22.04 1.49
C SER A 195 -8.32 -20.79 0.83
N ASP A 196 -8.80 -19.85 1.64
CA ASP A 196 -9.58 -18.69 1.19
C ASP A 196 -8.69 -17.47 0.89
N GLY A 197 -7.38 -17.56 1.19
CA GLY A 197 -6.42 -16.47 1.03
C GLY A 197 -6.34 -15.51 2.24
N GLY A 198 -5.52 -14.47 2.09
CA GLY A 198 -5.34 -13.40 3.07
C GLY A 198 -6.26 -12.21 2.82
N LEU A 199 -6.28 -11.24 3.73
CA LEU A 199 -7.08 -10.01 3.56
C LEU A 199 -6.44 -9.13 2.48
N ILE A 200 -7.16 -8.91 1.38
CA ILE A 200 -6.75 -8.07 0.26
C ILE A 200 -7.25 -6.65 0.48
N ARG A 201 -6.34 -5.69 0.30
CA ARG A 201 -6.65 -4.26 0.19
C ARG A 201 -6.20 -3.77 -1.18
N LEU A 202 -7.01 -2.91 -1.79
CA LEU A 202 -6.68 -2.16 -2.98
C LEU A 202 -6.46 -0.70 -2.62
N MET A 203 -5.29 -0.20 -2.98
CA MET A 203 -4.88 1.16 -2.69
C MET A 203 -4.46 1.87 -3.98
N ILE A 204 -4.82 3.14 -4.09
CA ILE A 204 -4.41 4.04 -5.16
C ILE A 204 -3.58 5.18 -4.57
N GLY A 205 -2.63 5.71 -5.33
CA GLY A 205 -1.70 6.67 -4.78
C GLY A 205 -0.75 7.30 -5.77
N CYS A 206 0.21 8.03 -5.23
CA CYS A 206 1.19 8.77 -6.03
C CYS A 206 2.58 8.77 -5.36
N ASN A 207 3.60 9.12 -6.14
CA ASN A 207 4.97 9.21 -5.65
C ASN A 207 5.17 10.52 -4.86
N LEU A 208 5.85 10.43 -3.72
CA LEU A 208 6.26 11.56 -2.90
C LEU A 208 7.74 11.88 -3.12
N ARG A 209 8.07 13.17 -3.19
CA ARG A 209 9.47 13.61 -3.13
C ARG A 209 9.94 13.65 -1.67
N PRO A 210 11.23 13.41 -1.39
CA PRO A 210 11.77 13.57 -0.03
C PRO A 210 11.56 14.97 0.56
N THR A 211 11.38 16.00 -0.26
CA THR A 211 11.09 17.38 0.19
C THR A 211 9.64 17.61 0.60
N GLU A 212 8.75 16.66 0.31
CA GLU A 212 7.31 16.74 0.60
C GLU A 212 6.94 16.01 1.89
N ILE A 213 7.93 15.58 2.67
CA ILE A 213 7.73 14.86 3.92
C ILE A 213 8.68 15.38 4.99
N ASP A 214 8.15 15.67 6.17
CA ASP A 214 8.93 15.87 7.39
C ASP A 214 8.53 14.80 8.41
N ILE A 215 9.49 14.41 9.25
CA ILE A 215 9.27 13.36 10.25
C ILE A 215 9.83 13.84 11.60
N LEU A 216 9.01 13.68 12.63
CA LEU A 216 9.39 13.86 14.02
C LEU A 216 9.23 12.51 14.72
N GLU A 217 10.35 11.88 15.05
CA GLU A 217 10.38 10.60 15.79
C GLU A 217 9.78 10.76 17.19
N ALA A 218 9.13 9.70 17.68
CA ALA A 218 8.50 9.61 19.00
C ALA A 218 9.50 9.56 20.17
#